data_AF-A0A921AGX2-F1
#
_entry.id   AF-A0A921AGX2-F1
#
_cell.length_a   1.000
_cell.length_b   1.000
_cell.length_c   1.000
_cell.angle_alpha   90.00
_cell.angle_beta   90.00
_cell.angle_gamma   90.00
#
_symmetry.space_group_name_H-M   'P 1'
#
loop_
_entity.id
_entity.type
_entity.pdbx_description
1 polymer ?
#
loop_
_entity_poly.entity_id
_entity_poly.type
_entity_poly.pdbx_seq_one_letter_code
_entity_poly.pdbx_strand_id
1 'polypeptide(L)' 'MSELKILDGNNAAAEAMRQIAPEVVPAYPITPTSYIFEIFTKHVNNGLVQSEVMTVESEHAAMS' A
#
# COMPACT_ATOMS: atom_id res chain seq x y z
N MET A 1 3.84 4.17 -22.43
CA MET A 1 4.04 5.62 -22.29
C MET A 1 3.93 5.95 -20.81
N SER A 2 4.83 6.77 -20.28
CA SER A 2 4.76 7.24 -18.89
C SER A 2 3.71 8.34 -18.76
N GLU A 3 2.80 8.20 -17.81
CA GLU A 3 1.81 9.22 -17.45
C GLU A 3 2.35 10.08 -16.30
N LEU A 4 2.28 11.40 -16.43
CA LEU A 4 2.63 12.32 -15.33
C LEU A 4 1.42 12.46 -14.40
N LYS A 5 1.55 11.99 -13.17
CA LYS A 5 0.53 12.14 -12.12
C LYS A 5 1.01 13.10 -11.03
N ILE A 6 0.17 14.03 -10.60
CA ILE A 6 0.44 14.88 -9.43
C ILE A 6 -0.08 14.14 -8.21
N LEU A 7 0.83 13.64 -7.37
CA LEU A 7 0.54 12.85 -6.17
C LEU A 7 1.31 13.43 -4.98
N ASP A 8 0.74 13.32 -3.78
CA ASP A 8 1.51 13.47 -2.54
C ASP A 8 2.38 12.22 -2.28
N GLY A 9 3.22 12.26 -1.24
CA GLY A 9 4.16 11.18 -0.93
C GLY A 9 3.48 9.84 -0.64
N ASN A 10 2.32 9.84 0.04
CA ASN A 10 1.62 8.61 0.39
C ASN A 10 0.97 7.97 -0.84
N ASN A 11 0.35 8.79 -1.69
CA ASN A 11 -0.22 8.35 -2.96
C ASN A 11 0.87 7.85 -3.92
N ALA A 12 2.02 8.52 -3.97
CA ALA A 12 3.15 8.08 -4.78
C ALA A 12 3.69 6.72 -4.33
N ALA A 13 3.83 6.50 -3.01
CA ALA A 13 4.26 5.22 -2.46
C ALA A 13 3.23 4.10 -2.76
N ALA A 14 1.94 4.35 -2.55
CA ALA A 14 0.88 3.38 -2.84
C ALA A 14 0.77 3.05 -4.34
N GLU A 15 0.92 4.03 -5.23
CA GLU A 15 0.96 3.81 -6.68
C GLU A 15 2.18 2.99 -7.11
N ALA A 16 3.34 3.21 -6.47
CA ALA A 16 4.53 2.38 -6.69
C ALA A 16 4.30 0.94 -6.20
N MET A 17 3.71 0.74 -5.02
CA MET A 17 3.33 -0.59 -4.53
C MET A 17 2.38 -1.29 -5.50
N ARG A 18 1.37 -0.59 -6.05
CA ARG A 18 0.44 -1.12 -7.06
C ARG A 18 1.18 -1.62 -8.31
N GLN A 19 2.22 -0.91 -8.75
CA GLN A 19 3.02 -1.28 -9.91
C GLN A 19 3.92 -2.49 -9.66
N ILE A 20 4.48 -2.60 -8.45
CA ILE A 20 5.32 -3.75 -8.06
C ILE A 20 4.46 -5.00 -7.83
N ALA A 21 3.18 -4.83 -7.46
CA ALA A 21 2.22 -5.90 -7.21
C ALA A 21 2.74 -6.93 -6.20
N PRO A 22 3.01 -6.52 -4.94
CA PRO A 22 3.42 -7.45 -3.90
C PRO A 22 2.34 -8.50 -3.67
N GLU A 23 2.72 -9.75 -3.44
CA GLU A 23 1.75 -10.82 -3.17
C GLU A 23 1.08 -10.62 -1.80
N VAL A 24 1.84 -10.18 -0.80
CA VAL A 24 1.38 -9.95 0.58
C VAL A 24 1.88 -8.61 1.09
N VAL A 25 1.03 -7.89 1.82
CA VAL A 25 1.36 -6.64 2.51
C VAL A 25 0.91 -6.72 3.98
N PRO A 26 1.84 -6.90 4.93
CA PRO A 26 1.55 -6.74 6.34
C PRO A 26 1.43 -5.26 6.68
N ALA A 27 0.28 -4.87 7.22
CA ALA A 27 -0.07 -3.49 7.50
C ALA A 27 -0.31 -3.28 9.00
N TYR A 28 0.36 -2.26 9.55
CA TYR A 28 0.11 -1.75 10.90
C TYR A 28 -0.09 -0.23 10.84
N PRO A 29 -1.17 0.32 11.40
CA PRO A 29 -1.47 1.74 11.29
C PRO A 29 -0.64 2.57 12.29
N ILE A 30 0.15 3.52 11.77
CA ILE A 30 0.78 4.59 12.53
C ILE A 30 0.78 5.92 11.74
N THR A 31 0.43 7.03 12.38
CA THR A 31 0.42 8.35 11.72
C THR A 31 1.86 8.82 11.44
N PRO A 32 2.18 9.34 10.23
CA PRO A 32 1.30 9.64 9.10
C PRO A 32 1.23 8.55 8.00
N THR A 33 1.92 7.42 8.17
CA THR A 33 2.10 6.40 7.12
C THR A 33 0.90 5.46 6.95
N SER A 34 -0.05 5.43 7.90
CA SER A 34 -1.31 4.66 7.80
C SER A 34 -2.02 4.83 6.46
N TYR A 35 -2.01 6.05 5.92
CA TYR A 35 -2.68 6.39 4.67
C TYR A 35 -2.14 5.62 3.45
N ILE A 36 -0.87 5.21 3.46
CA ILE A 36 -0.28 4.42 2.36
C ILE A 36 -1.04 3.09 2.25
N PHE A 37 -1.23 2.41 3.37
CA PHE A 37 -1.93 1.12 3.42
C PHE A 37 -3.41 1.26 3.09
N GLU A 38 -4.06 2.34 3.53
CA GLU A 38 -5.46 2.62 3.17
C GLU A 38 -5.64 2.83 1.66
N ILE A 39 -4.74 3.59 1.02
CA ILE A 39 -4.78 3.85 -0.43
C ILE A 39 -4.47 2.56 -1.19
N PHE A 40 -3.45 1.80 -0.77
CA PHE A 40 -3.10 0.53 -1.41
C PHE A 40 -4.23 -0.50 -1.30
N THR A 41 -4.89 -0.60 -0.14
CA THR A 41 -6.04 -1.49 0.05
C THR A 41 -7.19 -1.12 -0.88
N LYS A 42 -7.39 0.17 -1.19
CA LYS A 42 -8.36 0.58 -2.23
C LYS A 42 -7.96 0.06 -3.62
N HIS A 43 -6.66 0.04 -3.96
CA HIS A 43 -6.21 -0.55 -5.23
C HIS A 43 -6.52 -2.04 -5.31
N VAL A 44 -6.29 -2.79 -4.22
CA VAL A 44 -6.63 -4.21 -4.11
C VAL A 44 -8.14 -4.42 -4.27
N ASN A 45 -8.95 -3.70 -3.49
CA ASN A 45 -10.41 -3.83 -3.50
C ASN A 45 -11.05 -3.44 -4.84
N ASN A 46 -10.42 -2.54 -5.58
CA ASN A 46 -10.85 -2.14 -6.93
C ASN A 46 -10.31 -3.08 -8.03
N GLY A 47 -9.62 -4.16 -7.66
CA GLY A 47 -9.05 -5.13 -8.60
C GLY A 47 -7.89 -4.58 -9.44
N LEU A 48 -7.30 -3.45 -9.06
CA LEU A 48 -6.17 -2.83 -9.77
C LEU A 48 -4.85 -3.56 -9.53
N VAL A 49 -4.79 -4.37 -8.47
CA VAL A 49 -3.67 -5.24 -8.11
C VAL A 49 -4.21 -6.44 -7.33
N GLN A 50 -3.60 -7.61 -7.53
CA GLN A 50 -3.92 -8.81 -6.78
C GLN A 50 -2.88 -8.97 -5.66
N SER A 51 -3.27 -8.61 -4.44
CA SER A 51 -2.42 -8.66 -3.26
C SER A 51 -3.27 -9.01 -2.04
N GLU A 52 -2.70 -9.70 -1.06
CA GLU A 52 -3.31 -9.90 0.25
C GLU A 52 -2.81 -8.83 1.23
N VAL A 53 -3.72 -8.03 1.78
CA VAL A 53 -3.38 -7.06 2.83
C VAL A 53 -3.80 -7.62 4.18
N MET A 54 -2.83 -7.85 5.06
CA MET A 54 -3.06 -8.43 6.39
C MET A 54 -2.78 -7.41 7.48
N THR A 55 -3.68 -7.29 8.45
CA THR A 55 -3.45 -6.45 9.63
C THR A 55 -2.64 -7.23 10.66
N VAL A 56 -1.48 -6.70 11.04
CA VAL A 56 -0.61 -7.31 12.06
C VAL A 56 -0.72 -6.55 13.38
N GLU A 57 -0.16 -7.09 14.45
CA GLU A 57 -0.27 -6.53 15.81
C GLU A 57 0.74 -5.41 16.12
N SER A 58 1.83 -5.29 15.37
CA SER A 58 2.87 -4.26 15.57
C SER A 58 3.77 -4.08 14.34
N GLU A 59 4.59 -3.03 14.29
CA GLU A 59 5.61 -2.88 13.25
C GLU A 59 6.68 -3.98 13.30
N HIS A 60 6.95 -4.56 14.48
CA HIS A 60 7.87 -5.69 14.61
C HIS A 60 7.33 -6.94 13.91
N ALA A 61 6.03 -7.19 14.07
CA ALA A 61 5.32 -8.28 13.41
C ALA A 61 5.25 -8.06 11.89
N ALA A 62 5.15 -6.81 11.44
CA ALA A 62 5.15 -6.50 10.01
C ALA A 62 6.47 -6.85 9.31
N MET A 63 7.58 -6.90 10.06
CA MET A 63 8.92 -7.17 9.53
C MET A 63 9.34 -8.64 9.70
N SER A 64 8.69 -9.37 10.60
CA SER A 64 9.04 -10.76 10.96
C SER A 64 8.48 -11.75 9.95
#